data_AF-A0A3D5STX7-F1
#
_entry.id   AF-A0A3D5STX7-F1
#
_cell.length_a   1.000
_cell.length_b   1.000
_cell.length_c   1.000
_cell.angle_alpha   90.00
_cell.angle_beta   90.00
_cell.angle_gamma   90.00
#
_symmetry.space_group_name_H-M   'P 1'
#
loop_
_entity.id
_entity.type
_entity.pdbx_description
1 polymer ?
#
loop_
_entity_poly.entity_id
_entity_poly.type
_entity_poly.pdbx_seq_one_letter_code
_entity_poly.pdbx_strand_id
1 'polypeptide(L)'
;MQAIALRLKRWSIEQPLIFLPLAAAVWFALYQTLIPASEALVGALPVARESHLGSALQFFFYDTPKVLLLLTGIVFAMGIVHTFVSPDRTRALLSGRRLGAGNVLAASLGIVTPFCSCSAVPLFIGFL
;
A
#
# COMPACT_ATOMS: atom_id res chain seq x y z
N MET A 1 27.43 -6.11 6.94
CA MET A 1 26.06 -5.64 6.60
C MET A 1 25.95 -5.02 5.20
N GLN A 2 26.91 -4.21 4.72
CA GLN A 2 26.89 -3.62 3.36
C GLN A 2 26.89 -4.63 2.20
N ALA A 3 27.62 -5.75 2.31
CA ALA A 3 27.68 -6.76 1.24
C ALA A 3 26.33 -7.45 0.95
N ILE A 4 25.52 -7.66 2.00
CA ILE A 4 24.18 -8.26 1.88
C ILE A 4 23.22 -7.28 1.20
N ALA A 5 23.27 -6.00 1.58
CA ALA A 5 22.46 -4.94 0.97
C ALA A 5 22.78 -4.74 -0.52
N LEU A 6 24.06 -4.79 -0.91
CA LEU A 6 24.49 -4.72 -2.31
C LEU A 6 23.99 -5.93 -3.13
N ARG A 7 24.02 -7.14 -2.55
CA ARG A 7 23.51 -8.34 -3.23
C ARG A 7 21.99 -8.32 -3.41
N LEU A 8 21.24 -7.90 -2.38
CA LEU A 8 19.79 -7.74 -2.46
C LEU A 8 19.40 -6.69 -3.52
N LYS A 9 20.11 -5.56 -3.56
CA LYS A 9 19.90 -4.51 -4.56
C LYS A 9 20.15 -5.01 -5.99
N ARG A 10 21.23 -5.77 -6.20
CA ARG A 10 21.57 -6.34 -7.51
C ARG A 10 20.54 -7.38 -7.97
N TRP A 11 20.05 -8.21 -7.05
CA TRP A 11 19.04 -9.23 -7.34
C TRP A 11 17.69 -8.64 -7.75
N SER A 12 17.26 -7.55 -7.09
CA SER A 12 16.02 -6.85 -7.45
C SER A 12 16.06 -6.20 -8.84
N ILE A 13 17.24 -5.79 -9.31
CA ILE A 13 17.41 -5.12 -10.63
C ILE A 13 17.52 -6.14 -11.76
N GLU A 14 18.19 -7.28 -11.54
CA GLU A 14 18.42 -8.28 -12.60
C GLU A 14 17.28 -9.31 -12.74
N GLN A 15 16.41 -9.48 -11.73
CA GLN A 15 15.30 -10.44 -11.78
C GLN A 15 13.94 -9.87 -11.30
N PRO A 16 13.46 -8.76 -11.88
CA PRO A 16 12.21 -8.11 -11.44
C PRO A 16 10.99 -9.04 -11.55
N LEU A 17 11.00 -9.93 -12.55
CA LEU A 17 9.94 -10.92 -12.82
C LEU A 17 9.83 -12.02 -11.75
N ILE A 18 10.88 -12.30 -10.99
CA ILE A 18 10.87 -13.32 -9.92
C ILE A 18 10.60 -12.66 -8.57
N PHE A 19 11.12 -11.45 -8.37
CA PHE A 19 10.91 -10.68 -7.15
C PHE A 19 9.42 -10.36 -6.92
N LEU A 20 8.70 -9.92 -7.96
CA LEU A 20 7.28 -9.57 -7.89
C LEU A 20 6.37 -10.71 -7.39
N PRO A 21 6.37 -11.90 -8.02
CA PRO A 21 5.53 -13.01 -7.56
C PRO A 21 5.97 -13.54 -6.19
N LEU A 22 7.27 -13.52 -5.87
CA LEU A 22 7.75 -13.90 -4.54
C LEU A 22 7.23 -12.94 -3.46
N ALA A 23 7.32 -11.63 -3.71
CA ALA A 23 6.79 -10.61 -2.81
C ALA A 23 5.27 -10.76 -2.65
N ALA A 24 4.54 -11.01 -3.74
CA ALA A 24 3.09 -11.27 -3.71
C ALA A 24 2.73 -12.57 -2.95
N ALA A 25 3.54 -13.62 -3.06
CA ALA A 25 3.32 -14.87 -2.34
C ALA A 25 3.57 -14.69 -0.83
N VAL A 26 4.67 -14.01 -0.45
CA VAL A 26 4.95 -13.67 0.96
C VAL A 26 3.85 -12.77 1.53
N TRP A 27 3.43 -11.78 0.76
CA TRP A 27 2.32 -10.90 1.08
C TRP A 27 1.02 -11.65 1.38
N PHE A 28 0.64 -12.54 0.46
CA PHE A 28 -0.56 -13.35 0.58
C PHE A 28 -0.48 -14.32 1.75
N ALA A 29 0.68 -14.95 1.97
CA ALA A 29 0.92 -15.81 3.13
C ALA A 29 0.77 -15.02 4.44
N LEU A 30 1.36 -13.82 4.53
CA LEU A 30 1.19 -12.93 5.69
C LEU A 30 -0.29 -12.62 5.91
N TYR A 31 -1.01 -12.21 4.86
CA TYR A 31 -2.45 -11.92 4.93
C TYR A 31 -3.28 -13.13 5.42
N GLN A 32 -2.94 -14.34 4.98
CA GLN A 32 -3.62 -15.56 5.46
C GLN A 32 -3.28 -15.90 6.91
N THR A 33 -2.06 -15.61 7.37
CA THR A 33 -1.65 -15.87 8.76
C THR A 33 -2.25 -14.91 9.78
N LEU A 34 -2.74 -13.73 9.35
CA LEU A 34 -3.36 -12.75 10.25
C LEU A 34 -4.60 -13.29 10.96
N ILE A 35 -5.44 -14.04 10.24
CA ILE A 35 -6.67 -14.63 10.79
C ILE A 35 -6.37 -15.58 11.96
N PRO A 36 -5.60 -16.68 11.77
CA PRO A 36 -5.30 -17.62 12.85
C PRO A 36 -4.45 -16.98 13.95
N ALA A 37 -3.56 -16.03 13.63
CA ALA A 37 -2.77 -15.32 14.63
C ALA A 37 -3.64 -14.45 15.54
N SER A 38 -4.64 -13.74 15.00
CA SER A 38 -5.55 -12.92 15.81
C SER A 38 -6.40 -13.76 16.76
N GLU A 39 -6.89 -14.91 16.30
CA GLU A 39 -7.71 -15.81 17.12
C GLU A 39 -6.89 -16.44 18.25
N ALA A 40 -5.62 -16.81 17.96
CA ALA A 40 -4.69 -17.31 18.96
C ALA A 40 -4.31 -16.24 19.99
N LEU A 41 -4.08 -14.99 19.57
CA LEU A 41 -3.78 -13.87 20.47
C LEU A 41 -4.96 -13.54 21.39
N VAL A 42 -6.18 -13.47 20.86
CA VAL A 42 -7.40 -13.21 21.65
C VAL A 42 -7.73 -14.40 22.56
N GLY A 43 -7.46 -15.64 22.12
CA GLY A 43 -7.61 -16.84 22.94
C GLY A 43 -6.60 -16.95 24.10
N ALA A 44 -5.42 -16.35 23.95
CA ALA A 44 -4.40 -16.30 25.00
C ALA A 44 -4.62 -15.17 26.03
N LEU A 45 -5.50 -14.21 25.73
CA LEU A 45 -5.84 -13.12 26.64
C LEU A 45 -6.91 -13.58 27.64
N PRO A 46 -6.75 -13.35 28.96
CA PRO A 46 -7.73 -13.69 29.99
C PRO A 46 -8.86 -12.66 30.03
N VAL A 47 -9.54 -12.45 28.90
CA VAL A 47 -10.65 -11.51 28.74
C VAL A 47 -11.90 -12.30 28.35
N ALA A 48 -13.02 -12.05 29.03
CA ALA A 48 -14.29 -12.66 28.67
C ALA A 48 -14.68 -12.23 27.24
N ARG A 49 -14.83 -13.20 26.33
CA ARG A 49 -15.16 -12.97 24.91
C ARG A 49 -16.45 -12.18 24.70
N GLU A 50 -17.39 -12.28 25.64
CA GLU A 50 -18.68 -11.58 25.63
C GLU A 50 -18.60 -10.13 26.16
N SER A 51 -17.43 -9.68 26.63
CA SER A 51 -17.27 -8.31 27.13
C SER A 51 -16.97 -7.33 25.99
N HIS A 52 -17.44 -6.08 26.13
CA HIS A 52 -17.14 -4.99 25.20
C HIS A 52 -15.63 -4.75 25.01
N LEU A 53 -14.79 -5.09 26.01
CA LEU A 53 -13.34 -4.99 25.90
C LEU A 53 -12.75 -6.10 25.02
N GLY A 54 -13.29 -7.33 25.11
CA GLY A 54 -12.85 -8.44 24.27
C GLY A 54 -13.12 -8.20 22.77
N SER A 55 -14.31 -7.69 22.44
CA SER A 55 -14.67 -7.37 21.06
C SER A 55 -13.84 -6.20 20.49
N ALA A 56 -13.58 -5.16 21.27
CA ALA A 56 -12.74 -4.04 20.86
C ALA A 56 -11.27 -4.46 20.59
N LEU A 57 -10.70 -5.30 21.45
CA LEU A 57 -9.34 -5.81 21.26
C LEU A 57 -9.25 -6.73 20.04
N GLN A 58 -10.24 -7.61 19.84
CA GLN A 58 -10.29 -8.46 18.65
C GLN A 58 -10.37 -7.63 17.37
N PHE A 59 -11.24 -6.62 17.32
CA PHE A 59 -11.31 -5.69 16.19
C PHE A 59 -9.97 -4.98 15.96
N PHE A 60 -9.36 -4.44 17.02
CA PHE A 60 -8.09 -3.72 16.88
C PHE A 60 -6.95 -4.61 16.35
N PHE A 61 -6.75 -5.80 16.92
CA PHE A 61 -5.67 -6.71 16.52
C PHE A 61 -5.92 -7.42 15.20
N TYR A 62 -7.18 -7.54 14.76
CA TYR A 62 -7.52 -8.12 13.47
C TYR A 62 -7.49 -7.07 12.35
N ASP A 63 -8.19 -5.94 12.53
CA ASP A 63 -8.40 -4.95 11.49
C ASP A 63 -7.19 -4.04 11.28
N THR A 64 -6.44 -3.68 12.33
CA THR A 64 -5.26 -2.80 12.19
C THR A 64 -4.19 -3.43 11.30
N PRO A 65 -3.71 -4.66 11.56
CA PRO A 65 -2.69 -5.28 10.72
C PRO A 65 -3.23 -5.58 9.32
N LYS A 66 -4.51 -5.92 9.20
CA LYS A 66 -5.15 -6.24 7.92
C LYS A 66 -5.24 -5.03 7.00
N VAL A 67 -5.63 -3.86 7.53
CA VAL A 67 -5.65 -2.61 6.79
C VAL A 67 -4.23 -2.15 6.44
N LEU A 68 -3.28 -2.21 7.39
CA LEU A 68 -1.88 -1.88 7.10
C LEU A 68 -1.32 -2.76 5.99
N LEU A 69 -1.68 -4.05 6.00
CA LEU A 69 -1.35 -4.92 4.89
C LEU A 69 -1.99 -4.32 3.63
N LEU A 70 -3.31 -4.34 3.48
CA LEU A 70 -3.97 -3.89 2.24
C LEU A 70 -3.43 -2.54 1.69
N LEU A 71 -3.16 -1.57 2.56
CA LEU A 71 -2.51 -0.30 2.22
C LEU A 71 -1.11 -0.47 1.64
N THR A 72 -0.24 -1.28 2.24
CA THR A 72 1.12 -1.50 1.71
C THR A 72 1.08 -2.15 0.32
N GLY A 73 0.18 -3.11 0.08
CA GLY A 73 0.02 -3.73 -1.24
C GLY A 73 -0.42 -2.72 -2.31
N ILE A 74 -1.40 -1.87 -1.97
CA ILE A 74 -1.89 -0.80 -2.84
C ILE A 74 -0.81 0.26 -3.09
N VAL A 75 -0.11 0.73 -2.05
CA VAL A 75 0.97 1.72 -2.16
C VAL A 75 2.11 1.19 -3.01
N PHE A 76 2.48 -0.09 -2.86
CA PHE A 76 3.47 -0.73 -3.71
C PHE A 76 3.04 -0.77 -5.18
N ALA A 77 1.79 -1.17 -5.46
CA ALA A 77 1.25 -1.15 -6.81
C ALA A 77 1.25 0.27 -7.41
N MET A 78 0.86 1.28 -6.64
CA MET A 78 0.92 2.67 -7.07
C MET A 78 2.35 3.17 -7.28
N GLY A 79 3.31 2.73 -6.49
CA GLY A 79 4.74 3.01 -6.71
C GLY A 79 5.25 2.45 -8.05
N ILE A 80 4.80 1.24 -8.42
CA ILE A 80 5.08 0.68 -9.76
C ILE A 80 4.46 1.57 -10.84
N VAL A 81 3.19 1.96 -10.70
CA VAL A 81 2.51 2.85 -11.66
C VAL A 81 3.23 4.18 -11.82
N HIS A 82 3.66 4.82 -10.71
CA HIS A 82 4.43 6.07 -10.74
C HIS A 82 5.79 5.94 -11.42
N THR A 83 6.36 4.74 -11.49
CA THR A 83 7.59 4.50 -12.26
C THR A 83 7.35 4.66 -13.77
N PHE A 84 6.14 4.34 -14.25
CA PHE A 84 5.74 4.52 -15.65
C PHE A 84 5.12 5.90 -15.93
N VAL A 85 4.41 6.46 -14.95
CA VAL A 85 3.69 7.74 -15.03
C VAL A 85 4.43 8.78 -14.20
N SER A 86 5.41 9.47 -14.82
CA SER A 86 6.13 10.53 -14.14
C SER A 86 5.28 11.81 -14.00
N PRO A 87 5.44 12.57 -12.90
CA PRO A 87 4.70 13.81 -12.67
C PRO A 87 4.89 14.83 -13.80
N ASP A 88 6.07 14.87 -14.43
CA ASP A 88 6.35 15.75 -15.58
C ASP A 88 5.48 15.42 -16.80
N ARG A 89 5.24 14.12 -17.06
CA ARG A 89 4.38 13.67 -18.16
C ARG A 89 2.91 13.94 -17.86
N THR A 90 2.49 13.76 -16.62
CA THR A 90 1.14 14.12 -16.16
C THR A 90 0.91 15.63 -16.29
N ARG A 91 1.90 16.44 -15.90
CA ARG A 91 1.86 17.91 -16.04
C ARG A 91 1.79 18.34 -17.50
N ALA A 92 2.60 17.75 -18.38
CA ALA A 92 2.56 18.02 -19.81
C ALA A 92 1.21 17.63 -20.45
N LEU A 93 0.60 16.52 -20.02
CA LEU A 93 -0.70 16.06 -20.48
C LEU A 93 -1.85 16.98 -20.05
N LEU A 94 -1.74 17.58 -18.87
CA LEU A 94 -2.72 18.50 -18.30
C LEU A 94 -2.50 19.96 -18.75
N SER A 95 -1.26 20.36 -19.02
CA SER A 95 -0.94 21.69 -19.53
C SER A 95 -1.48 21.89 -20.94
N GLY A 96 -2.27 22.94 -21.15
CA GLY A 96 -2.88 23.26 -22.46
C GLY A 96 -4.23 22.60 -22.72
N ARG A 97 -4.79 21.82 -21.79
CA ARG A 97 -6.16 21.29 -21.89
C ARG A 97 -7.18 22.31 -21.35
N ARG A 98 -8.31 22.43 -22.05
CA ARG A 98 -9.49 23.23 -21.64
C ARG A 98 -9.94 22.84 -20.23
N LEU A 99 -10.27 23.82 -19.37
CA LEU A 99 -10.55 23.65 -17.94
C LEU A 99 -11.45 22.43 -17.62
N GLY A 100 -12.54 22.25 -18.36
CA GLY A 100 -13.45 21.11 -18.14
C GLY A 100 -12.81 19.74 -18.38
N ALA A 101 -12.10 19.57 -19.50
CA ALA A 101 -11.42 18.31 -19.81
C ALA A 101 -10.20 18.06 -18.92
N GLY A 102 -9.48 19.13 -18.56
CA GLY A 102 -8.36 19.08 -17.62
C GLY A 102 -8.81 18.61 -16.22
N ASN A 103 -9.93 19.13 -15.72
CA ASN A 103 -10.48 18.74 -14.43
C ASN A 103 -10.95 17.28 -14.41
N VAL A 104 -11.62 16.80 -15.46
CA VAL A 104 -12.05 15.39 -15.55
C VAL A 104 -10.84 14.45 -15.61
N LEU A 105 -9.80 14.82 -16.36
CA LEU A 105 -8.55 14.05 -16.40
C LEU A 105 -7.84 14.04 -15.04
N ALA A 106 -7.74 15.19 -14.38
CA ALA A 106 -7.14 15.28 -13.04
C ALA A 106 -7.92 14.45 -12.00
N ALA A 107 -9.25 14.52 -12.02
CA ALA A 107 -10.11 13.76 -11.11
C ALA A 107 -10.03 12.24 -11.37
N SER A 108 -10.00 11.82 -12.62
CA SER A 108 -9.87 10.39 -12.97
C SER A 108 -8.50 9.82 -12.58
N LEU A 109 -7.42 10.57 -12.77
CA LEU A 109 -6.10 10.20 -12.21
C LEU A 109 -6.14 10.11 -10.67
N GLY A 110 -6.82 11.05 -10.00
CA GLY A 110 -6.96 11.05 -8.54
C GLY A 110 -7.83 9.92 -7.98
N ILE A 111 -8.86 9.46 -8.70
CA ILE A 111 -9.72 8.33 -8.30
C ILE A 111 -8.95 7.01 -8.30
N VAL A 112 -8.09 6.81 -9.31
CA VAL A 112 -7.34 5.56 -9.47
C VAL A 112 -6.25 5.42 -8.41
N THR A 113 -5.71 6.53 -7.91
CA THR A 113 -4.75 6.56 -6.81
C THR A 113 -5.47 6.70 -5.46
N PRO A 114 -5.66 5.62 -4.69
CA PRO A 114 -6.31 5.70 -3.40
C PRO A 114 -5.36 6.37 -2.40
N PHE A 115 -5.28 7.70 -2.45
CA PHE A 115 -4.60 8.45 -1.43
C PHE A 115 -5.43 8.37 -0.15
N CYS A 116 -4.98 7.55 0.80
CA CYS A 116 -5.19 7.93 2.19
C CYS A 116 -4.64 9.35 2.32
N SER A 117 -5.37 10.25 2.96
CA SER A 117 -5.04 11.67 3.12
C SER A 117 -3.55 11.93 3.49
N CYS A 118 -2.92 10.95 4.13
CA CYS A 118 -1.50 10.84 4.47
C CYS A 118 -0.50 10.88 3.28
N SER A 119 -0.86 10.38 2.10
CA SER A 119 0.04 10.22 0.94
C SER A 119 -0.21 11.24 -0.18
N ALA A 120 -1.25 12.07 -0.04
CA ALA A 120 -1.56 13.15 -0.99
C ALA A 120 -0.59 14.34 -0.85
N VAL A 121 -0.06 14.59 0.36
CA VAL A 121 0.80 15.75 0.66
C VAL A 121 2.09 15.79 -0.19
N PRO A 122 2.87 14.71 -0.37
CA PRO A 122 4.07 14.74 -1.20
C PRO A 122 3.79 14.98 -2.68
N LEU A 123 2.61 14.57 -3.16
CA LEU A 123 2.23 14.70 -4.57
C LEU A 123 1.77 16.11 -4.92
N PHE A 124 1.11 16.81 -4.02
CA PHE A 124 0.75 18.22 -4.20
C PHE A 124 1.95 19.17 -4.09
N ILE A 125 2.96 18.84 -3.29
CA ILE A 125 4.21 19.62 -3.22
C ILE A 125 4.97 19.58 -4.56
N GLY A 126 4.93 18.47 -5.30
CA GLY A 126 5.55 18.37 -6.63
C GLY A 126 4.81 19.13 -7.76
N PHE A 127 3.59 19.60 -7.49
CA PHE A 127 2.80 20.42 -8.43
C PHE A 127 2.93 21.93 -8.19
N LEU A 128 3.48 22.35 -7.04
CA LEU A 128 3.89 23.74 -6.74
C LEU A 128 5.27 24.03 -7.33
#